data_AF-A0A139XG53-F1
#
_entry.id   AF-A0A139XG53-F1
#
_cell.length_a   1.000
_cell.length_b   1.000
_cell.length_c   1.000
_cell.angle_alpha   90.00
_cell.angle_beta   90.00
_cell.angle_gamma   90.00
#
_symmetry.space_group_name_H-M   'P 1'
#
loop_
_entity.id
_entity.type
_entity.pdbx_description
1 polymer ?
#
loop_
_entity_poly.entity_id
_entity_poly.type
_entity_poly.pdbx_seq_one_letter_code
_entity_poly.pdbx_strand_id
1 'polypeptide(L)'
;MKKIICLGLISILTVVTILSINRLKLQAFQTECCHWSGIISNPYIDMTEEAWGQVGAVTYPTAAQWMRTHNGISHPLDETQKRYLRSYFGGLVDHVVVIYNAKLMDDWLYADFKIDIGLVDSIAQTYCERIYLEESYKPSDFGQLILLSHELVHSKQCKRFGGASNFGYYYFREFKRVGQIYENNTLEKEANEYERQFAGWLSNQIASN
;
A
#
# COMPACT_ATOMS: atom_id res chain seq x y z
N MET A 1 -54.56 -8.63 -51.06
CA MET A 1 -54.46 -7.57 -52.10
C MET A 1 -53.09 -6.90 -52.00
N LYS A 2 -52.68 -6.15 -53.05
CA LYS A 2 -51.43 -5.34 -53.23
C LYS A 2 -50.83 -4.75 -51.92
N LYS A 3 -49.51 -4.58 -51.71
CA LYS A 3 -48.29 -4.58 -52.58
C LYS A 3 -47.12 -5.35 -51.88
N ILE A 4 -45.91 -5.67 -52.40
CA ILE A 4 -45.10 -5.36 -53.62
C ILE A 4 -44.34 -4.01 -53.61
N ILE A 5 -43.00 -3.88 -53.79
CA ILE A 5 -41.83 -4.81 -53.77
C ILE A 5 -40.51 -3.96 -53.79
N CYS A 6 -39.31 -4.54 -53.51
CA CYS A 6 -37.94 -3.96 -53.72
C CYS A 6 -37.53 -2.72 -52.87
N LEU A 7 -36.25 -2.32 -52.70
CA LEU A 7 -34.87 -2.81 -53.02
C LEU A 7 -33.89 -2.10 -52.02
N GLY A 8 -32.65 -2.51 -51.69
CA GLY A 8 -31.78 -3.66 -52.02
C GLY A 8 -30.75 -3.91 -50.87
N LEU A 9 -29.98 -5.01 -50.80
CA LEU A 9 -28.69 -5.27 -51.50
C LEU A 9 -27.70 -4.09 -51.32
N ILE A 10 -26.47 -4.20 -50.77
CA ILE A 10 -25.33 -5.16 -50.91
C ILE A 10 -24.54 -5.19 -49.55
N SER A 11 -23.82 -6.20 -49.01
CA SER A 11 -23.45 -7.61 -49.33
C SER A 11 -21.96 -7.92 -49.66
N ILE A 12 -21.38 -8.95 -49.00
CA ILE A 12 -20.07 -9.62 -49.23
C ILE A 12 -18.79 -8.89 -48.69
N LEU A 13 -17.76 -9.70 -48.35
CA LEU A 13 -16.39 -9.41 -47.85
C LEU A 13 -16.29 -8.92 -46.37
N THR A 14 -15.43 -9.50 -45.51
CA THR A 14 -14.54 -10.67 -45.67
C THR A 14 -14.28 -11.38 -44.34
N VAL A 15 -14.32 -12.73 -44.35
CA VAL A 15 -13.51 -13.53 -43.42
C VAL A 15 -12.13 -13.70 -44.06
N VAL A 16 -11.09 -13.11 -43.48
CA VAL A 16 -9.66 -13.51 -43.51
C VAL A 16 -8.83 -12.38 -42.88
N THR A 17 -8.61 -12.49 -41.56
CA THR A 17 -7.49 -11.83 -40.83
C THR A 17 -7.19 -12.53 -39.50
N ILE A 18 -7.58 -13.81 -39.37
CA ILE A 18 -6.95 -14.71 -38.41
C ILE A 18 -5.62 -15.14 -39.05
N LEU A 19 -4.52 -15.20 -38.27
CA LEU A 19 -3.14 -15.50 -38.69
C LEU A 19 -2.25 -14.34 -39.22
N SER A 20 -2.47 -13.10 -38.80
CA SER A 20 -1.42 -12.06 -38.84
C SER A 20 -1.42 -11.18 -37.59
N ILE A 21 -0.22 -10.88 -37.07
CA ILE A 21 0.04 -10.23 -35.76
C ILE A 21 -0.24 -11.14 -34.54
N ASN A 22 0.26 -12.37 -34.58
CA ASN A 22 0.58 -13.13 -33.37
C ASN A 22 2.08 -12.92 -33.03
N ARG A 23 2.45 -11.67 -32.69
CA ARG A 23 3.81 -11.26 -32.25
C ARG A 23 3.76 -9.89 -31.54
N LEU A 24 4.42 -9.80 -30.39
CA LEU A 24 4.68 -8.59 -29.58
C LEU A 24 3.47 -7.66 -29.34
N LYS A 25 2.64 -8.03 -28.35
CA LYS A 25 2.38 -7.06 -27.27
C LYS A 25 3.25 -7.44 -26.08
N LEU A 26 4.38 -6.76 -25.94
CA LEU A 26 4.90 -6.48 -24.60
C LEU A 26 3.86 -5.57 -23.95
N GLN A 27 3.04 -6.12 -23.05
CA GLN A 27 2.39 -5.25 -22.07
C GLN A 27 3.50 -4.80 -21.12
N ALA A 28 3.91 -3.55 -21.26
CA ALA A 28 4.73 -2.90 -20.24
C ALA A 28 3.97 -3.00 -18.90
N PHE A 29 4.69 -3.19 -17.81
CA PHE A 29 4.12 -3.09 -16.47
C PHE A 29 3.62 -1.66 -16.26
N GLN A 30 2.36 -1.41 -16.57
CA GLN A 30 1.62 -0.30 -15.99
C GLN A 30 1.28 -0.70 -14.56
N THR A 31 2.21 -0.43 -13.65
CA THR A 31 1.87 -0.24 -12.24
C THR A 31 0.84 0.88 -12.19
N GLU A 32 -0.39 0.57 -11.80
CA GLU A 32 -1.44 1.57 -11.61
C GLU A 32 -1.08 2.39 -10.37
N CYS A 33 -0.37 3.51 -10.57
CA CYS A 33 -0.17 4.50 -9.53
C CYS A 33 -1.55 4.93 -9.01
N CYS A 34 -1.72 4.88 -7.69
CA CYS A 34 -3.02 5.00 -7.01
C CYS A 34 -3.82 6.24 -7.49
N HIS A 35 -5.15 6.13 -7.51
CA HIS A 35 -6.02 7.15 -8.09
C HIS A 35 -6.28 8.33 -7.15
N TRP A 36 -5.22 9.13 -6.90
CA TRP A 36 -5.25 10.30 -6.01
C TRP A 36 -6.23 11.38 -6.50
N SER A 37 -7.45 11.40 -5.96
CA SER A 37 -8.40 12.50 -6.15
C SER A 37 -8.39 13.43 -4.93
N GLY A 38 -8.00 14.69 -5.13
CA GLY A 38 -7.78 15.64 -4.05
C GLY A 38 -9.09 16.13 -3.42
N ILE A 39 -9.27 15.89 -2.12
CA ILE A 39 -10.42 16.36 -1.33
C ILE A 39 -9.97 17.39 -0.31
N ILE A 40 -10.67 18.52 -0.24
CA ILE A 40 -10.44 19.59 0.73
C ILE A 40 -11.05 19.15 2.07
N SER A 41 -10.22 19.07 3.11
CA SER A 41 -10.62 18.58 4.44
C SER A 41 -11.63 19.49 5.15
N ASN A 42 -12.62 18.86 5.80
CA ASN A 42 -13.54 19.48 6.76
C ASN A 42 -12.75 20.07 7.97
N PRO A 43 -13.31 20.96 8.81
CA PRO A 43 -12.51 21.73 9.77
C PRO A 43 -12.06 20.89 10.96
N TYR A 44 -10.88 20.29 10.84
CA TYR A 44 -10.13 19.73 11.95
C TYR A 44 -9.85 20.81 13.01
N ILE A 45 -9.86 20.42 14.29
CA ILE A 45 -9.50 21.33 15.40
C ILE A 45 -8.05 21.79 15.18
N ASP A 46 -7.82 23.10 15.24
CA ASP A 46 -6.50 23.69 14.97
C ASP A 46 -5.55 23.55 16.18
N MET A 47 -5.13 22.30 16.40
CA MET A 47 -4.07 21.92 17.32
C MET A 47 -2.71 22.14 16.66
N THR A 48 -1.70 22.52 17.45
CA THR A 48 -0.32 22.67 16.98
C THR A 48 0.27 21.34 16.49
N GLU A 49 1.33 21.39 15.69
CA GLU A 49 2.11 20.19 15.30
C GLU A 49 2.50 19.34 16.52
N GLU A 50 2.98 19.99 17.59
CA GLU A 50 3.37 19.33 18.84
C GLU A 50 2.20 18.59 19.49
N ALA A 51 1.02 19.23 19.58
CA ALA A 51 -0.18 18.60 20.11
C ALA A 51 -0.64 17.40 19.24
N TRP A 52 -0.55 17.51 17.91
CA TRP A 52 -0.77 16.38 17.00
C TRP A 52 0.22 15.24 17.22
N GLY A 53 1.49 15.54 17.49
CA GLY A 53 2.48 14.56 17.93
C GLY A 53 2.07 13.86 19.23
N GLN A 54 1.67 14.61 20.26
CA GLN A 54 1.22 14.02 21.53
C GLN A 54 -0.04 13.14 21.36
N VAL A 55 -0.96 13.49 20.45
CA VAL A 55 -2.08 12.62 20.05
C VAL A 55 -1.55 11.33 19.40
N GLY A 56 -0.66 11.43 18.41
CA GLY A 56 -0.06 10.27 17.75
C GLY A 56 0.67 9.32 18.70
N ALA A 57 1.34 9.85 19.72
CA ALA A 57 2.05 9.08 20.76
C ALA A 57 1.15 8.15 21.57
N VAL A 58 -0.14 8.47 21.68
CA VAL A 58 -1.17 7.70 22.40
C VAL A 58 -2.02 6.88 21.44
N THR A 59 -2.43 7.47 20.31
CA THR A 59 -3.30 6.82 19.33
C THR A 59 -2.60 5.67 18.61
N TYR A 60 -1.34 5.80 18.17
CA TYR A 60 -0.67 4.76 17.40
C TYR A 60 -0.44 3.45 18.21
N PRO A 61 0.01 3.46 19.48
CA PRO A 61 0.02 2.25 20.32
C PRO A 61 -1.37 1.66 20.58
N THR A 62 -2.41 2.49 20.63
CA THR A 62 -3.81 2.08 20.87
C THR A 62 -4.38 1.38 19.64
N ALA A 63 -4.17 1.95 18.45
CA ALA A 63 -4.45 1.34 17.15
C ALA A 63 -3.71 0.00 17.00
N ALA A 64 -2.41 -0.03 17.31
CA ALA A 64 -1.62 -1.25 17.31
C ALA A 64 -2.20 -2.34 18.23
N GLN A 65 -2.83 -1.96 19.36
CA GLN A 65 -3.47 -2.92 20.27
C GLN A 65 -4.82 -3.41 19.74
N TRP A 66 -5.63 -2.56 19.11
CA TRP A 66 -6.87 -2.99 18.45
C TRP A 66 -6.58 -3.94 17.28
N MET A 67 -5.60 -3.60 16.45
CA MET A 67 -5.12 -4.43 15.35
C MET A 67 -4.52 -5.77 15.83
N ARG A 68 -4.03 -5.86 17.07
CA ARG A 68 -3.63 -7.15 17.67
C ARG A 68 -4.81 -7.99 18.16
N THR A 69 -5.95 -7.40 18.50
CA THR A 69 -7.11 -8.12 19.07
C THR A 69 -8.22 -8.42 18.06
N HIS A 70 -8.25 -7.75 16.91
CA HIS A 70 -9.31 -7.87 15.90
C HIS A 70 -8.88 -8.58 14.61
N ASN A 71 -7.64 -9.06 14.54
CA ASN A 71 -7.07 -9.73 13.37
C ASN A 71 -6.49 -11.12 13.71
N GLY A 72 -6.30 -11.92 12.66
CA GLY A 72 -5.99 -13.34 12.76
C GLY A 72 -4.52 -13.70 13.05
N ILE A 73 -4.13 -14.88 12.57
CA ILE A 73 -2.83 -15.49 12.82
C ILE A 73 -1.72 -14.64 12.21
N SER A 74 -0.65 -14.41 12.99
CA SER A 74 0.57 -13.77 12.50
C SER A 74 1.58 -14.79 11.99
N HIS A 75 2.02 -14.60 10.75
CA HIS A 75 2.98 -15.45 10.05
C HIS A 75 4.35 -14.76 10.02
N PRO A 76 5.48 -15.46 10.27
CA PRO A 76 6.79 -14.92 9.93
C PRO A 76 6.91 -14.77 8.40
N LEU A 77 7.80 -13.90 7.94
CA LEU A 77 8.17 -13.88 6.51
C LEU A 77 8.71 -15.24 6.06
N ASP A 78 8.35 -15.69 4.86
CA ASP A 78 8.85 -16.93 4.29
C ASP A 78 10.31 -16.82 3.81
N GLU A 79 10.95 -17.94 3.46
CA GLU A 79 12.37 -17.97 3.07
C GLU A 79 12.68 -17.38 1.67
N THR A 80 11.67 -17.15 0.83
CA THR A 80 11.76 -16.35 -0.39
C THR A 80 11.62 -14.87 -0.06
N GLN A 81 10.64 -14.49 0.78
CA GLN A 81 10.47 -13.13 1.28
C GLN A 81 11.73 -12.63 2.00
N LYS A 82 12.24 -13.38 2.97
CA LYS A 82 13.51 -13.08 3.65
C LYS A 82 14.67 -12.95 2.69
N ARG A 83 14.79 -13.83 1.69
CA ARG A 83 15.92 -13.82 0.73
C ARG A 83 16.03 -12.50 -0.03
N TYR A 84 14.91 -11.96 -0.52
CA TYR A 84 14.92 -10.69 -1.24
C TYR A 84 15.03 -9.48 -0.28
N LEU A 85 14.25 -9.46 0.81
CA LEU A 85 14.14 -8.30 1.70
C LEU A 85 15.38 -8.11 2.60
N ARG A 86 16.11 -9.18 2.95
CA ARG A 86 17.30 -9.11 3.84
C ARG A 86 18.39 -8.18 3.33
N SER A 87 18.52 -8.00 2.02
CA SER A 87 19.49 -7.07 1.39
C SER A 87 19.29 -5.61 1.80
N TYR A 88 18.04 -5.20 2.09
CA TYR A 88 17.67 -3.82 2.44
C TYR A 88 17.39 -3.63 3.94
N PHE A 89 16.93 -4.69 4.62
CA PHE A 89 16.42 -4.62 5.99
C PHE A 89 17.24 -5.44 7.01
N GLY A 90 18.25 -6.19 6.56
CA GLY A 90 19.13 -6.97 7.44
C GLY A 90 18.36 -7.99 8.27
N GLY A 91 18.66 -8.09 9.57
CA GLY A 91 17.96 -8.98 10.50
C GLY A 91 16.52 -8.58 10.85
N LEU A 92 16.01 -7.42 10.40
CA LEU A 92 14.63 -7.01 10.67
C LEU A 92 13.62 -8.01 10.08
N VAL A 93 13.96 -8.68 8.97
CA VAL A 93 13.12 -9.70 8.31
C VAL A 93 12.90 -10.97 9.16
N ASP A 94 13.67 -11.15 10.23
CA ASP A 94 13.54 -12.28 11.17
C ASP A 94 12.69 -11.92 12.40
N HIS A 95 12.35 -10.64 12.59
CA HIS A 95 11.60 -10.13 13.74
C HIS A 95 10.18 -9.70 13.38
N VAL A 96 9.93 -9.25 12.14
CA VAL A 96 8.59 -8.87 11.71
C VAL A 96 7.69 -10.07 11.46
N VAL A 97 6.39 -9.88 11.67
CA VAL A 97 5.33 -10.82 11.29
C VAL A 97 4.26 -10.13 10.46
N VAL A 98 3.71 -10.87 9.48
CA VAL A 98 2.65 -10.42 8.58
C VAL A 98 1.33 -11.10 8.98
N ILE A 99 0.23 -10.34 8.96
CA ILE A 99 -1.12 -10.82 9.15
C ILE A 99 -1.87 -10.55 7.84
N TYR A 100 -2.23 -11.62 7.13
CA TYR A 100 -2.90 -11.57 5.82
C TYR A 100 -4.42 -11.71 5.97
N ASN A 101 -5.20 -11.18 5.03
CA ASN A 101 -6.67 -11.05 5.14
C ASN A 101 -7.07 -10.22 6.37
N ALA A 102 -6.29 -9.18 6.69
CA ALA A 102 -6.52 -8.33 7.84
C ALA A 102 -7.67 -7.35 7.60
N LYS A 103 -8.50 -7.17 8.62
CA LYS A 103 -9.37 -6.00 8.74
C LYS A 103 -8.53 -4.82 9.23
N LEU A 104 -8.47 -3.77 8.41
CA LEU A 104 -7.66 -2.58 8.64
C LEU A 104 -8.48 -1.47 9.35
N MET A 105 -7.83 -0.35 9.69
CA MET A 105 -8.36 0.68 10.62
C MET A 105 -8.87 1.96 9.94
N ASP A 106 -9.43 1.83 8.75
CA ASP A 106 -9.58 2.94 7.78
C ASP A 106 -10.64 3.98 8.21
N ASP A 107 -11.65 3.55 8.97
CA ASP A 107 -12.75 4.37 9.51
C ASP A 107 -12.65 4.66 11.03
N TRP A 108 -11.44 4.66 11.62
CA TRP A 108 -11.32 4.84 13.08
C TRP A 108 -11.65 6.26 13.57
N LEU A 109 -12.74 6.36 14.33
CA LEU A 109 -13.11 7.52 15.15
C LEU A 109 -12.48 7.41 16.55
N TYR A 110 -11.65 8.39 16.93
CA TYR A 110 -11.19 8.55 18.32
C TYR A 110 -11.62 9.91 18.86
N ALA A 111 -12.45 9.93 19.91
CA ALA A 111 -12.89 11.15 20.60
C ALA A 111 -13.34 12.28 19.65
N ASP A 112 -14.37 12.00 18.84
CA ASP A 112 -14.95 12.86 17.79
C ASP A 112 -14.02 13.25 16.62
N PHE A 113 -12.72 12.95 16.69
CA PHE A 113 -11.83 13.01 15.53
C PHE A 113 -12.03 11.75 14.66
N LYS A 114 -12.57 11.91 13.44
CA LYS A 114 -12.19 10.99 12.36
C LYS A 114 -10.78 11.41 11.96
N ILE A 115 -9.78 10.68 12.46
CA ILE A 115 -8.44 10.82 11.90
C ILE A 115 -8.48 9.95 10.66
N ASP A 116 -8.72 10.58 9.52
CA ASP A 116 -9.02 9.89 8.27
C ASP A 116 -7.71 9.39 7.60
N ILE A 117 -7.05 8.45 8.29
CA ILE A 117 -5.85 7.74 7.83
C ILE A 117 -6.20 6.92 6.57
N GLY A 118 -7.46 6.46 6.48
CA GLY A 118 -8.05 5.74 5.35
C GLY A 118 -8.56 6.60 4.19
N LEU A 119 -8.13 7.86 4.03
CA LEU A 119 -8.31 8.58 2.75
C LEU A 119 -7.39 8.04 1.64
N VAL A 120 -6.46 7.16 2.00
CA VAL A 120 -5.82 6.22 1.08
C VAL A 120 -6.54 4.88 1.23
N ASP A 121 -6.88 4.21 0.13
CA ASP A 121 -7.25 2.78 0.14
C ASP A 121 -6.03 1.97 0.61
N SER A 122 -5.93 1.82 1.93
CA SER A 122 -4.78 1.30 2.64
C SER A 122 -4.77 -0.22 2.53
N ILE A 123 -4.14 -0.78 1.50
CA ILE A 123 -3.99 -2.25 1.35
C ILE A 123 -3.05 -2.88 2.39
N ALA A 124 -2.31 -2.04 3.13
CA ALA A 124 -1.34 -2.42 4.15
C ALA A 124 -1.26 -1.40 5.30
N GLN A 125 -1.04 -1.87 6.53
CA GLN A 125 -0.80 -1.04 7.72
C GLN A 125 0.26 -1.67 8.65
N THR A 126 1.32 -0.93 8.97
CA THR A 126 2.38 -1.38 9.88
C THR A 126 2.31 -0.77 11.28
N TYR A 127 2.34 -1.65 12.27
CA TYR A 127 2.46 -1.34 13.68
C TYR A 127 3.77 -1.91 14.25
N CYS A 128 4.87 -1.22 13.96
CA CYS A 128 6.25 -1.61 14.27
C CYS A 128 6.62 -2.99 13.70
N GLU A 129 6.72 -4.04 14.53
CA GLU A 129 7.12 -5.39 14.10
C GLU A 129 5.94 -6.24 13.58
N ARG A 130 4.75 -5.64 13.40
CA ARG A 130 3.55 -6.30 12.89
C ARG A 130 3.01 -5.56 11.67
N ILE A 131 3.03 -6.25 10.53
CA ILE A 131 2.52 -5.78 9.24
C ILE A 131 1.15 -6.42 9.02
N TYR A 132 0.15 -5.64 8.63
CA TYR A 132 -1.21 -6.12 8.35
C TYR A 132 -1.52 -5.84 6.89
N LEU A 133 -1.92 -6.86 6.12
CA LEU A 133 -2.29 -6.74 4.71
C LEU A 133 -3.75 -7.16 4.54
N GLU A 134 -4.53 -6.37 3.79
CA GLU A 134 -5.89 -6.78 3.41
C GLU A 134 -5.85 -8.02 2.50
N GLU A 135 -4.85 -8.12 1.63
CA GLU A 135 -4.70 -9.27 0.74
C GLU A 135 -4.36 -10.59 1.44
N SER A 136 -4.71 -11.69 0.78
CA SER A 136 -4.24 -13.02 1.13
C SER A 136 -2.75 -13.21 0.80
N TYR A 137 -2.10 -14.17 1.48
CA TYR A 137 -0.71 -14.55 1.18
C TYR A 137 -0.61 -15.18 -0.21
N LYS A 138 0.29 -14.67 -1.04
CA LYS A 138 0.56 -15.15 -2.41
C LYS A 138 2.02 -15.60 -2.52
N PRO A 139 2.32 -16.92 -2.54
CA PRO A 139 3.68 -17.41 -2.64
C PRO A 139 4.41 -16.88 -3.89
N SER A 140 5.61 -16.32 -3.69
CA SER A 140 6.44 -15.74 -4.76
C SER A 140 5.81 -14.56 -5.54
N ASP A 141 4.79 -13.89 -4.99
CA ASP A 141 4.22 -12.68 -5.61
C ASP A 141 5.16 -11.47 -5.43
N PHE A 142 5.65 -10.93 -6.55
CA PHE A 142 6.58 -9.81 -6.54
C PHE A 142 5.92 -8.47 -6.17
N GLY A 143 4.62 -8.30 -6.38
CA GLY A 143 3.88 -7.13 -5.91
C GLY A 143 3.75 -7.12 -4.39
N GLN A 144 3.41 -8.28 -3.80
CA GLN A 144 3.38 -8.46 -2.34
C GLN A 144 4.77 -8.29 -1.71
N LEU A 145 5.85 -8.69 -2.39
CA LEU A 145 7.23 -8.41 -1.97
C LEU A 145 7.57 -6.91 -2.00
N ILE A 146 7.12 -6.18 -3.01
CA ILE A 146 7.33 -4.72 -3.13
C ILE A 146 6.56 -4.00 -2.02
N LEU A 147 5.29 -4.33 -1.81
CA LEU A 147 4.48 -3.80 -0.70
C LEU A 147 5.12 -4.09 0.67
N LEU A 148 5.57 -5.32 0.92
CA LEU A 148 6.28 -5.67 2.16
C LEU A 148 7.60 -4.88 2.35
N SER A 149 8.22 -4.39 1.27
CA SER A 149 9.39 -3.51 1.38
C SER A 149 9.05 -2.10 1.86
N HIS A 150 7.86 -1.57 1.51
CA HIS A 150 7.32 -0.31 2.03
C HIS A 150 7.05 -0.45 3.54
N GLU A 151 6.29 -1.47 3.93
CA GLU A 151 5.92 -1.77 5.31
C GLU A 151 7.13 -1.97 6.23
N LEU A 152 8.17 -2.66 5.74
CA LEU A 152 9.43 -2.84 6.47
C LEU A 152 10.19 -1.52 6.74
N VAL A 153 9.93 -0.45 5.97
CA VAL A 153 10.46 0.88 6.29
C VAL A 153 9.76 1.45 7.52
N HIS A 154 8.45 1.29 7.69
CA HIS A 154 7.76 1.69 8.93
C HIS A 154 8.23 0.87 10.14
N SER A 155 8.47 -0.43 9.97
CA SER A 155 9.13 -1.26 11.00
C SER A 155 10.50 -0.71 11.39
N LYS A 156 11.33 -0.34 10.39
CA LYS A 156 12.66 0.25 10.55
C LYS A 156 12.61 1.65 11.18
N GLN A 157 11.64 2.47 10.80
CA GLN A 157 11.37 3.80 11.35
C GLN A 157 10.93 3.71 12.82
N CYS A 158 10.01 2.81 13.17
CA CYS A 158 9.61 2.60 14.56
C CYS A 158 10.81 2.20 15.44
N LYS A 159 11.67 1.30 14.95
CA LYS A 159 12.92 0.95 15.62
C LYS A 159 13.89 2.15 15.73
N ARG A 160 14.01 2.96 14.68
CA ARG A 160 14.84 4.19 14.65
C ARG A 160 14.39 5.24 15.67
N PHE A 161 13.08 5.40 15.88
CA PHE A 161 12.52 6.35 16.83
C PHE A 161 12.40 5.79 18.27
N GLY A 162 12.68 4.49 18.49
CA GLY A 162 12.68 3.88 19.82
C GLY A 162 11.33 3.32 20.28
N GLY A 163 10.40 3.03 19.36
CA GLY A 163 9.14 2.34 19.66
C GLY A 163 7.88 3.09 19.22
N ALA A 164 6.73 2.45 19.44
CA ALA A 164 5.43 2.85 18.88
C ALA A 164 5.01 4.28 19.24
N SER A 165 5.14 4.71 20.50
CA SER A 165 4.76 6.08 20.90
C SER A 165 5.62 7.15 20.22
N ASN A 166 6.93 6.94 20.12
CA ASN A 166 7.82 7.89 19.46
C ASN A 166 7.59 7.91 17.94
N PHE A 167 7.34 6.75 17.32
CA PHE A 167 6.93 6.68 15.91
C PHE A 167 5.64 7.48 15.68
N GLY A 168 4.59 7.20 16.45
CA GLY A 168 3.30 7.90 16.37
C GLY A 168 3.45 9.41 16.57
N TYR A 169 4.29 9.84 17.53
CA TYR A 169 4.63 11.24 17.74
C TYR A 169 5.22 11.90 16.48
N TYR A 170 6.31 11.34 15.94
CA TYR A 170 6.95 11.94 14.76
C TYR A 170 6.04 11.88 13.53
N TYR A 171 5.28 10.79 13.35
CA TYR A 171 4.36 10.61 12.23
C TYR A 171 3.22 11.63 12.24
N PHE A 172 2.49 11.77 13.35
CA PHE A 172 1.30 12.64 13.42
C PHE A 172 1.70 14.12 13.43
N ARG A 173 2.81 14.46 14.08
CA ARG A 173 3.41 15.81 14.02
C ARG A 173 3.77 16.19 12.58
N GLU A 174 4.43 15.29 11.86
CA GLU A 174 4.81 15.49 10.46
C GLU A 174 3.58 15.61 9.55
N PHE A 175 2.57 14.75 9.74
CA PHE A 175 1.30 14.81 9.03
C PHE A 175 0.63 16.18 9.18
N LYS A 176 0.52 16.74 10.40
CA LYS A 176 0.00 18.11 10.60
C LYS A 176 0.90 19.16 9.94
N ARG A 177 2.23 19.05 10.06
CA ARG A 177 3.20 20.00 9.47
C ARG A 177 3.08 20.11 7.95
N VAL A 178 2.74 19.02 7.27
CA VAL A 178 2.56 18.99 5.80
C VAL A 178 1.12 19.28 5.35
N GLY A 179 0.28 19.83 6.22
CA GLY A 179 -1.10 20.20 5.89
C GLY A 179 -2.08 19.02 5.90
N GLN A 180 -1.77 17.95 6.61
CA GLN A 180 -2.58 16.72 6.71
C GLN A 180 -2.76 15.99 5.37
N ILE A 181 -1.73 16.01 4.53
CA ILE A 181 -1.65 15.30 3.24
C ILE A 181 -0.70 14.11 3.41
N TYR A 182 -1.19 12.88 3.19
CA TYR A 182 -0.49 11.63 3.52
C TYR A 182 0.78 11.48 2.68
N GLU A 183 0.66 11.59 1.36
CA GLU A 183 1.75 11.49 0.37
C GLU A 183 2.83 12.56 0.58
N ASN A 184 2.54 13.61 1.35
CA ASN A 184 3.50 14.66 1.66
C ASN A 184 4.36 14.40 2.90
N ASN A 185 3.95 13.49 3.78
CA ASN A 185 4.67 13.11 5.00
C ASN A 185 6.08 12.59 4.66
N THR A 186 7.12 13.07 5.35
CA THR A 186 8.50 12.62 5.05
C THR A 186 8.78 11.16 5.43
N LEU A 187 8.00 10.56 6.33
CA LEU A 187 8.11 9.12 6.64
C LEU A 187 7.56 8.28 5.48
N GLU A 188 6.47 8.72 4.85
CA GLU A 188 5.88 8.09 3.66
C GLU A 188 6.77 8.26 2.44
N LYS A 189 7.35 9.45 2.26
CA LYS A 189 8.33 9.70 1.18
C LYS A 189 9.58 8.85 1.32
N GLU A 190 10.01 8.49 2.53
CA GLU A 190 11.07 7.51 2.75
C GLU A 190 10.61 6.10 2.34
N ALA A 191 9.44 5.65 2.78
CA ALA A 191 8.93 4.31 2.47
C ALA A 191 8.71 4.09 0.96
N ASN A 192 8.02 5.02 0.31
CA ASN A 192 7.80 5.05 -1.15
C ASN A 192 9.11 5.08 -1.97
N GLU A 193 10.19 5.68 -1.45
CA GLU A 193 11.48 5.71 -2.14
C GLU A 193 12.24 4.38 -2.01
N TYR A 194 12.24 3.77 -0.83
CA TYR A 194 12.76 2.41 -0.64
C TYR A 194 12.00 1.39 -1.48
N GLU A 195 10.67 1.51 -1.56
CA GLU A 195 9.81 0.66 -2.39
C GLU A 195 10.23 0.73 -3.87
N ARG A 196 10.36 1.93 -4.44
CA ARG A 196 10.83 2.13 -5.83
C ARG A 196 12.23 1.53 -6.06
N GLN A 197 13.16 1.76 -5.14
CA GLN A 197 14.52 1.22 -5.24
C GLN A 197 14.53 -0.32 -5.16
N PHE A 198 13.71 -0.90 -4.29
CA PHE A 198 13.56 -2.34 -4.15
C PHE A 198 12.88 -2.96 -5.38
N ALA A 199 11.81 -2.36 -5.91
CA ALA A 199 11.15 -2.81 -7.13
C ALA A 199 12.10 -2.82 -8.35
N GLY A 200 12.91 -1.77 -8.49
CA GLY A 200 13.94 -1.68 -9.53
C GLY A 200 15.06 -2.72 -9.36
N TRP A 201 15.54 -2.95 -8.14
CA TRP A 201 16.51 -4.01 -7.85
C TRP A 201 15.96 -5.41 -8.09
N LEU A 202 14.76 -5.70 -7.59
CA LEU A 202 14.07 -6.97 -7.73
C LEU A 202 13.82 -7.32 -9.20
N SER A 203 13.40 -6.36 -10.02
CA SER A 203 13.26 -6.51 -11.47
C SER A 203 14.58 -6.96 -12.13
N ASN A 204 15.70 -6.37 -11.72
CA ASN A 204 17.03 -6.76 -12.21
C ASN A 204 17.46 -8.15 -11.70
N GLN A 205 17.10 -8.54 -10.47
CA GLN A 205 17.34 -9.91 -9.98
C GLN A 205 16.55 -10.93 -10.79
N ILE A 206 15.26 -10.69 -11.05
CA ILE A 206 14.40 -11.59 -11.83
C ILE A 206 14.93 -11.74 -13.26
N ALA A 207 15.37 -10.66 -13.90
CA ALA A 207 15.94 -10.68 -15.24
C ALA A 207 17.34 -11.32 -15.34
N SER A 208 17.95 -11.70 -14.22
CA SER A 208 19.30 -12.28 -14.13
C SER A 208 19.31 -13.77 -13.72
N ASN A 209 18.15 -14.42 -13.64
CA ASN A 209 17.98 -15.85 -13.29
C ASN A 209 17.23 -16.60 -14.41
#